data_AF-A0A8C4DFK9-F1
#
_entry.id   AF-A0A8C4DFK9-F1
#
_cell.length_a   1.000
_cell.length_b   1.000
_cell.length_c   1.000
_cell.angle_alpha   90.00
_cell.angle_beta   90.00
_cell.angle_gamma   90.00
#
_symmetry.space_group_name_H-M   'P 1'
#
loop_
_entity.id
_entity.type
_entity.pdbx_description
1 polymer ?
#
loop_
_entity_poly.entity_id
_entity_poly.type
_entity_poly.pdbx_seq_one_letter_code
_entity_poly.pdbx_strand_id
1 'polypeptide(L)'
;MMSVRIIVVLAVLTGVTGSPNVMIKPEADMSAHPNSVPETVEETEIFGQQNVPVLVGEEAEEDVMATGELNPNHYPAQRAAKVVQHYLNTRYGSPYRLFGLQRVNSGNAEDVADSGRKYQLEVTVQEIIGNTTEKCSAEVLFPRGERQGSAQVQASSWEELLKNDTEAQEEALYQEYKMNQSLVTAQNLPDSYGHIEPDMKPLWHLGFVASSFVMLNESTENTLYNMAQVANVTQLPTENDQLKFDYHILLHEMVSQEIIHWKLLFTWSPPEGVKVLQMEQLPHCHHCEKPPNTN
;
A
#
# COMPACT_ATOMS: atom_id res chain seq x y z
N MET A 1 -22.74 -2.25 -60.36
CA MET A 1 -21.63 -1.34 -60.69
C MET A 1 -21.95 0.03 -60.12
N MET A 2 -21.44 0.35 -58.93
CA MET A 2 -21.31 1.71 -58.42
C MET A 2 -20.03 1.73 -57.57
N SER A 3 -19.17 2.69 -57.90
CA SER A 3 -17.76 2.75 -57.58
C SER A 3 -17.54 3.25 -56.15
N VAL A 4 -16.83 2.47 -55.33
CA VAL A 4 -16.36 2.88 -53.99
C VAL A 4 -15.01 3.55 -54.17
N ARG A 5 -14.91 4.84 -53.82
CA ARG A 5 -13.66 5.60 -53.82
C ARG A 5 -12.96 5.41 -52.48
N ILE A 6 -11.82 4.73 -52.50
CA ILE A 6 -10.87 4.60 -51.39
C ILE A 6 -10.07 5.90 -51.29
N ILE A 7 -10.04 6.53 -50.12
CA ILE A 7 -9.14 7.64 -49.82
C ILE A 7 -8.06 7.13 -48.88
N VAL A 8 -6.83 7.05 -49.40
CA VAL A 8 -5.59 6.79 -48.67
C VAL A 8 -5.04 8.13 -48.21
N VAL A 9 -4.77 8.29 -46.91
CA VAL A 9 -4.01 9.45 -46.39
C VAL A 9 -2.61 8.98 -46.04
N LEU A 10 -1.64 9.44 -46.82
CA LEU A 10 -0.21 9.24 -46.65
C LEU A 10 0.38 10.35 -45.77
N ALA A 11 1.23 9.97 -44.83
CA ALA A 11 2.05 10.86 -44.02
C ALA A 11 3.09 11.59 -44.88
N VAL A 12 3.32 12.88 -44.57
CA VAL A 12 4.44 13.67 -45.11
C VAL A 12 5.27 14.18 -43.93
N LEU A 13 6.49 13.67 -43.84
CA LEU A 13 7.58 14.18 -43.03
C LEU A 13 8.19 15.40 -43.72
N THR A 14 8.31 16.51 -43.01
CA THR A 14 9.18 17.63 -43.38
C THR A 14 10.15 17.90 -42.25
N GLY A 15 11.43 17.61 -42.49
CA GLY A 15 12.54 18.04 -41.65
C GLY A 15 13.01 19.45 -42.02
N VAL A 16 13.61 20.14 -41.05
CA VAL A 16 14.46 21.31 -41.27
C VAL A 16 15.77 21.11 -40.50
N THR A 17 16.86 21.17 -41.25
CA THR A 17 18.30 21.23 -40.90
C THR A 17 18.68 22.66 -40.46
N GLY A 18 19.69 23.01 -39.66
CA GLY A 18 20.74 22.32 -38.91
C GLY A 18 21.86 23.31 -38.49
N SER A 19 22.52 23.01 -37.34
CA SER A 19 23.95 23.20 -36.98
C SER A 19 24.58 24.60 -36.70
N PRO A 20 25.77 24.69 -36.06
CA PRO A 20 26.37 23.86 -34.98
C PRO A 20 27.07 24.70 -33.88
N ASN A 21 27.45 24.11 -32.74
CA ASN A 21 28.72 24.46 -32.08
C ASN A 21 29.27 23.33 -31.18
N VAL A 22 30.35 22.75 -31.69
CA VAL A 22 31.57 22.16 -31.08
C VAL A 22 31.52 21.59 -29.65
N MET A 23 31.88 20.31 -29.60
CA MET A 23 32.17 19.47 -28.44
C MET A 23 33.64 19.65 -28.01
N ILE A 24 33.90 19.83 -26.71
CA ILE A 24 35.22 19.60 -26.10
C ILE A 24 35.05 18.51 -25.03
N LYS A 25 35.77 17.41 -25.22
CA LYS A 25 35.88 16.26 -24.33
C LYS A 25 36.95 16.55 -23.26
N PRO A 26 36.72 16.16 -21.99
CA PRO A 26 37.79 15.68 -21.15
C PRO A 26 37.61 14.18 -20.89
N GLU A 27 38.72 13.46 -20.99
CA GLU A 27 38.84 12.04 -20.75
C GLU A 27 39.32 11.82 -19.31
N ALA A 28 38.58 10.96 -18.59
CA ALA A 28 38.87 10.18 -17.38
C ALA A 28 39.79 10.71 -16.26
N ASP A 29 39.31 10.66 -15.01
CA ASP A 29 39.86 9.69 -14.06
C ASP A 29 38.93 9.37 -12.87
N MET A 30 39.13 8.19 -12.28
CA MET A 30 38.30 7.53 -11.28
C MET A 30 38.25 8.20 -9.89
N SER A 31 37.14 7.91 -9.18
CA SER A 31 36.90 7.99 -7.73
C SER A 31 36.47 9.34 -7.13
N ALA A 32 35.16 9.44 -6.81
CA ALA A 32 34.62 9.95 -5.54
C ALA A 32 33.07 10.02 -5.59
N HIS A 33 32.40 9.47 -4.59
CA HIS A 33 30.94 9.48 -4.41
C HIS A 33 30.42 10.90 -4.07
N PRO A 34 29.15 11.25 -4.37
CA PRO A 34 28.65 12.64 -4.29
C PRO A 34 28.38 13.18 -2.88
N ASN A 35 28.78 12.47 -1.81
CA ASN A 35 28.56 12.89 -0.42
C ASN A 35 29.89 13.10 0.33
N SER A 36 30.75 13.99 -0.18
CA SER A 36 31.92 14.45 0.56
C SER A 36 31.77 15.94 0.87
N VAL A 37 31.61 16.25 2.16
CA VAL A 37 31.66 17.63 2.69
C VAL A 37 33.13 18.05 2.77
N PRO A 38 33.54 19.26 2.33
CA PRO A 38 34.92 19.67 2.46
C PRO A 38 35.25 20.04 3.92
N GLU A 39 36.30 19.42 4.47
CA GLU A 39 36.94 19.88 5.70
C GLU A 39 37.55 21.27 5.45
N THR A 40 37.10 22.26 6.20
CA THR A 40 37.75 23.57 6.29
C THR A 40 38.59 23.58 7.55
N VAL A 41 39.90 23.67 7.35
CA VAL A 41 40.90 23.94 8.38
C VAL A 41 40.90 25.45 8.65
N GLU A 42 40.48 25.87 9.84
CA GLU A 42 40.92 27.13 10.42
C GLU A 42 41.49 26.87 11.82
N GLU A 43 42.82 26.98 11.91
CA GLU A 43 43.52 27.19 13.18
C GLU A 43 43.23 28.60 13.66
N THR A 44 42.66 28.77 14.86
CA THR A 44 43.01 29.92 15.71
C THR A 44 42.78 29.64 17.21
N GLU A 45 43.90 29.49 17.90
CA GLU A 45 44.23 29.95 19.26
C GLU A 45 43.38 29.56 20.50
N ILE A 46 44.09 28.95 21.44
CA ILE A 46 43.69 28.55 22.79
C ILE A 46 43.59 29.78 23.71
N PHE A 47 42.45 30.02 24.35
CA PHE A 47 42.39 30.73 25.65
C PHE A 47 41.10 30.37 26.43
N GLY A 48 41.26 29.92 27.68
CA GLY A 48 40.23 30.04 28.74
C GLY A 48 39.36 28.81 29.03
N GLN A 49 39.73 28.06 30.07
CA GLN A 49 38.84 27.14 30.78
C GLN A 49 37.59 27.87 31.30
N GLN A 50 36.40 27.46 30.85
CA GLN A 50 35.14 27.70 31.55
C GLN A 50 34.18 26.53 31.32
N ASN A 51 33.60 26.06 32.44
CA ASN A 51 32.77 24.87 32.58
C ASN A 51 31.60 24.83 31.58
N VAL A 52 31.53 23.78 30.77
CA VAL A 52 30.32 23.42 30.01
C VAL A 52 29.40 22.63 30.94
N PRO A 53 28.13 23.03 31.14
CA PRO A 53 27.19 22.22 31.88
C PRO A 53 26.87 20.97 31.06
N VAL A 54 26.92 19.81 31.73
CA VAL A 54 26.43 18.54 31.22
C VAL A 54 24.99 18.74 30.76
N LEU A 55 24.76 18.70 29.45
CA LEU A 55 23.42 18.60 28.88
C LEU A 55 22.89 17.23 29.33
N VAL A 56 22.04 17.26 30.35
CA VAL A 56 21.16 16.15 30.71
C VAL A 56 20.37 15.85 29.44
N GLY A 57 20.58 14.65 28.89
CA GLY A 57 19.82 14.19 27.75
C GLY A 57 18.33 14.32 28.08
N GLU A 58 17.59 14.99 27.20
CA GLU A 58 16.13 14.87 27.18
C GLU A 58 15.82 13.38 27.14
N GLU A 59 15.30 12.86 28.24
CA GLU A 59 14.59 11.59 28.22
C GLU A 59 13.55 11.72 27.11
N ALA A 60 13.61 10.82 26.11
CA ALA A 60 12.60 10.77 25.07
C ALA A 60 11.25 10.68 25.77
N GLU A 61 10.45 11.76 25.68
CA GLU A 61 9.09 11.75 26.16
C GLU A 61 8.42 10.53 25.54
N GLU A 62 8.02 9.58 26.38
CA GLU A 62 7.15 8.48 25.98
C GLU A 62 6.02 9.13 25.20
N ASP A 63 5.86 8.76 23.93
CA ASP A 63 4.97 9.41 22.97
C ASP A 63 3.53 9.18 23.44
N VAL A 64 3.08 9.99 24.41
CA VAL A 64 1.76 9.90 25.01
C VAL A 64 0.81 10.32 23.92
N MET A 65 0.27 9.32 23.25
CA MET A 65 -0.65 9.48 22.15
C MET A 65 -1.71 10.54 22.52
N ALA A 66 -1.83 11.60 21.71
CA ALA A 66 -2.59 12.81 22.08
C ALA A 66 -4.12 12.57 22.17
N THR A 67 -4.74 13.01 23.26
CA THR A 67 -6.21 13.06 23.43
C THR A 67 -6.72 14.46 23.12
N GLY A 68 -7.92 14.55 22.54
CA GLY A 68 -8.50 15.80 22.07
C GLY A 68 -8.31 15.99 20.56
N GLU A 69 -8.27 17.24 20.11
CA GLU A 69 -8.07 17.59 18.70
C GLU A 69 -6.70 17.10 18.21
N LEU A 70 -6.71 16.34 17.12
CA LEU A 70 -5.51 15.76 16.54
C LEU A 70 -4.97 16.64 15.42
N ASN A 71 -3.64 16.73 15.32
CA ASN A 71 -3.01 17.21 14.10
C ASN A 71 -3.26 16.19 12.97
N PRO A 72 -3.95 16.56 11.87
CA PRO A 72 -4.29 15.62 10.80
C PRO A 72 -3.07 14.99 10.12
N ASN A 73 -1.92 15.65 10.15
CA ASN A 73 -0.68 15.16 9.53
C ASN A 73 0.19 14.33 10.49
N HIS A 74 -0.21 14.19 11.76
CA HIS A 74 0.56 13.44 12.75
C HIS A 74 0.13 11.98 12.82
N TYR A 75 1.02 11.13 13.34
CA TYR A 75 0.86 9.69 13.26
C TYR A 75 -0.45 9.14 13.90
N PRO A 76 -1.04 9.68 15.00
CA PRO A 76 -2.27 9.12 15.56
C PRO A 76 -3.44 9.20 14.56
N ALA A 77 -3.60 10.36 13.93
CA ALA A 77 -4.65 10.61 12.96
C ALA A 77 -4.42 9.78 11.68
N GLN A 78 -3.18 9.73 11.19
CA GLN A 78 -2.82 8.99 9.98
C GLN A 78 -2.98 7.48 10.14
N ARG A 79 -2.52 6.90 11.26
CA ARG A 79 -2.65 5.46 11.55
C ARG A 79 -4.12 5.07 11.69
N ALA A 80 -4.90 5.80 12.49
CA ALA A 80 -6.33 5.55 12.62
C ALA A 80 -7.08 5.68 11.28
N ALA A 81 -6.77 6.71 10.48
CA ALA A 81 -7.35 6.89 9.16
C ALA A 81 -6.98 5.77 8.18
N LYS A 82 -5.78 5.20 8.29
CA LYS A 82 -5.37 4.07 7.44
C LYS A 82 -6.24 2.83 7.68
N VAL A 83 -6.67 2.59 8.91
CA VAL A 83 -7.59 1.50 9.23
C VAL A 83 -8.94 1.65 8.51
N VAL A 84 -9.40 2.88 8.28
CA VAL A 84 -10.62 3.15 7.47
C VAL A 84 -10.44 2.64 6.03
N GLN A 85 -9.25 2.83 5.45
CA GLN A 85 -8.94 2.28 4.12
C GLN A 85 -9.04 0.76 4.10
N HIS A 86 -8.48 0.08 5.10
CA HIS A 86 -8.54 -1.37 5.20
C HIS A 86 -9.99 -1.84 5.34
N TYR A 87 -10.77 -1.20 6.22
CA TYR A 87 -12.20 -1.45 6.38
C TYR A 87 -12.96 -1.36 5.05
N LEU A 88 -12.80 -0.28 4.30
CA LEU A 88 -13.50 -0.11 3.02
C LEU A 88 -13.13 -1.18 2.01
N ASN A 89 -11.85 -1.55 1.91
CA ASN A 89 -11.41 -2.64 1.05
C ASN A 89 -12.00 -4.00 1.47
N THR A 90 -12.08 -4.30 2.78
CA THR A 90 -12.70 -5.56 3.25
C THR A 90 -14.19 -5.65 2.95
N ARG A 91 -14.89 -4.51 2.86
CA ARG A 91 -16.34 -4.45 2.66
C ARG A 91 -16.75 -4.34 1.20
N TYR A 92 -15.99 -3.59 0.40
CA TYR A 92 -16.40 -3.15 -0.94
C TYR A 92 -15.32 -3.33 -2.00
N GLY A 93 -14.12 -3.79 -1.61
CA GLY A 93 -13.01 -4.01 -2.53
C GLY A 93 -13.25 -5.19 -3.48
N SER A 94 -12.72 -5.08 -4.69
CA SER A 94 -12.81 -6.11 -5.73
C SER A 94 -11.57 -6.05 -6.64
N PRO A 95 -11.41 -6.97 -7.61
CA PRO A 95 -10.33 -6.88 -8.58
C PRO A 95 -10.33 -5.58 -9.42
N TYR A 96 -11.45 -4.86 -9.47
CA TYR A 96 -11.62 -3.62 -10.22
C TYR A 96 -12.05 -2.42 -9.36
N ARG A 97 -12.05 -2.57 -8.03
CA ARG A 97 -12.34 -1.48 -7.09
C ARG A 97 -11.41 -1.56 -5.89
N LEU A 98 -10.60 -0.52 -5.68
CA LEU A 98 -9.71 -0.40 -4.53
C LEU A 98 -9.82 0.97 -3.88
N PHE A 99 -9.79 1.01 -2.56
CA PHE A 99 -9.86 2.24 -1.79
C PHE A 99 -8.49 2.61 -1.22
N GLY A 100 -8.13 3.88 -1.36
CA GLY A 100 -6.92 4.50 -0.83
C GLY A 100 -7.25 5.69 0.07
N LEU A 101 -6.56 5.81 1.21
CA LEU A 101 -6.60 7.05 1.99
C LEU A 101 -5.81 8.13 1.23
N GLN A 102 -6.47 9.22 0.86
CA GLN A 102 -5.80 10.34 0.20
C GLN A 102 -5.27 11.35 1.23
N ARG A 103 -6.10 11.73 2.21
CA ARG A 103 -5.71 12.63 3.31
C ARG A 103 -6.65 12.55 4.50
N VAL A 104 -6.15 13.00 5.65
CA VAL A 104 -6.97 13.29 6.83
C VAL A 104 -7.26 14.79 6.83
N ASN A 105 -8.53 15.17 6.94
CA ASN A 105 -8.95 16.57 6.99
C ASN A 105 -8.98 17.10 8.43
N SER A 106 -9.50 16.29 9.34
CA SER A 106 -9.60 16.61 10.77
C SER A 106 -9.70 15.32 11.58
N GLY A 107 -9.39 15.40 12.87
CA GLY A 107 -9.50 14.26 13.76
C GLY A 107 -9.60 14.67 15.22
N ASN A 108 -10.28 13.85 16.01
CA ASN A 108 -10.31 13.92 17.47
C ASN A 108 -10.06 12.50 18.01
N ALA A 109 -9.38 12.40 19.14
CA ALA A 109 -9.24 11.14 19.86
C ALA A 109 -9.76 11.29 21.29
N GLU A 110 -10.44 10.26 21.77
CA GLU A 110 -10.93 10.14 23.14
C GLU A 110 -10.57 8.78 23.74
N ASP A 111 -10.13 8.79 25.00
CA ASP A 111 -9.98 7.56 25.77
C ASP A 111 -11.36 7.16 26.32
N VAL A 112 -11.85 5.99 25.90
CA VAL A 112 -13.15 5.46 26.27
C VAL A 112 -12.97 4.40 27.36
N ALA A 113 -12.39 4.81 28.49
CA ALA A 113 -12.21 3.99 29.70
C ALA A 113 -11.78 2.53 29.40
N ASP A 114 -12.61 1.56 29.77
CA ASP A 114 -12.33 0.13 29.59
C ASP A 114 -12.53 -0.37 28.15
N SER A 115 -13.11 0.44 27.26
CA SER A 115 -13.37 0.05 25.86
C SER A 115 -12.15 0.23 24.98
N GLY A 116 -11.20 1.07 25.37
CA GLY A 116 -10.04 1.46 24.59
C GLY A 116 -10.17 2.86 24.04
N ARG A 117 -9.61 3.12 22.86
CA ARG A 117 -9.49 4.48 22.34
C ARG A 117 -10.22 4.69 21.04
N LYS A 118 -11.06 5.71 21.01
CA LYS A 118 -11.87 6.08 19.86
C LYS A 118 -11.29 7.29 19.15
N TYR A 119 -11.35 7.24 17.83
CA TYR A 119 -10.94 8.27 16.90
C TYR A 119 -12.13 8.67 16.04
N GLN A 120 -12.51 9.94 16.07
CA GLN A 120 -13.48 10.53 15.14
C GLN A 120 -12.71 11.28 14.07
N LEU A 121 -12.87 10.89 12.82
CA LEU A 121 -12.05 11.35 11.71
C LEU A 121 -12.93 11.85 10.57
N GLU A 122 -12.47 12.92 9.93
CA GLU A 122 -12.99 13.35 8.64
C GLU A 122 -11.89 13.13 7.60
N VAL A 123 -12.06 12.17 6.70
CA VAL A 123 -11.03 11.71 5.77
C VAL A 123 -11.46 11.93 4.33
N THR A 124 -10.50 11.99 3.42
CA THR A 124 -10.76 11.93 2.00
C THR A 124 -10.24 10.61 1.47
N VAL A 125 -11.12 9.82 0.89
CA VAL A 125 -10.84 8.48 0.34
C VAL A 125 -10.97 8.54 -1.18
N GLN A 126 -10.08 7.83 -1.86
CA GLN A 126 -10.07 7.68 -3.30
C GLN A 126 -10.39 6.23 -3.68
N GLU A 127 -11.32 6.03 -4.61
CA GLU A 127 -11.41 4.79 -5.38
C GLU A 127 -10.34 4.86 -6.48
N ILE A 128 -9.27 4.08 -6.31
CA ILE A 128 -7.99 4.25 -7.00
C ILE A 128 -8.10 3.94 -8.50
N ILE A 129 -8.94 2.96 -8.88
CA ILE A 129 -8.97 2.44 -10.24
C ILE A 129 -9.83 3.34 -11.14
N GLY A 130 -11.01 3.74 -10.67
CA GLY A 130 -11.88 4.72 -11.34
C GLY A 130 -11.55 6.18 -11.02
N ASN A 131 -10.58 6.43 -10.14
CA ASN A 131 -10.06 7.75 -9.80
C ASN A 131 -11.12 8.73 -9.24
N THR A 132 -12.11 8.20 -8.51
CA THR A 132 -13.14 9.00 -7.83
C THR A 132 -12.70 9.29 -6.40
N THR A 133 -12.96 10.48 -5.89
CA THR A 133 -12.56 10.90 -4.53
C THR A 133 -13.76 11.45 -3.78
N GLU A 134 -13.91 11.09 -2.51
CA GLU A 134 -15.02 11.53 -1.66
C GLU A 134 -14.54 11.87 -0.24
N LYS A 135 -15.23 12.81 0.42
CA LYS A 135 -14.99 13.13 1.82
C LYS A 135 -15.91 12.28 2.70
N CYS A 136 -15.34 11.52 3.61
CA CYS A 136 -16.04 10.57 4.46
C CYS A 136 -15.84 10.91 5.94
N SER A 137 -16.85 10.60 6.75
CA SER A 137 -16.75 10.62 8.21
C SER A 137 -16.55 9.19 8.71
N ALA A 138 -15.63 8.99 9.64
CA ALA A 138 -15.34 7.68 10.18
C ALA A 138 -15.08 7.73 11.69
N GLU A 139 -15.47 6.66 12.37
CA GLU A 139 -15.11 6.38 13.74
C GLU A 139 -14.29 5.09 13.79
N VAL A 140 -13.13 5.13 14.46
CA VAL A 140 -12.26 3.98 14.65
C VAL A 140 -12.05 3.77 16.15
N LEU A 141 -12.37 2.59 16.66
CA LEU A 141 -12.13 2.20 18.05
C LEU A 141 -11.05 1.12 18.08
N PHE A 142 -9.92 1.43 18.71
CA PHE A 142 -8.90 0.44 19.07
C PHE A 142 -9.20 -0.10 20.47
N PRO A 143 -9.56 -1.38 20.61
CA PRO A 143 -9.95 -1.93 21.90
C PRO A 143 -8.76 -2.10 22.85
N ARG A 144 -9.01 -1.92 24.15
CA ARG A 144 -8.04 -2.16 25.24
C ARG A 144 -8.37 -3.48 25.95
N GLY A 145 -7.35 -4.27 26.31
CA GLY A 145 -7.52 -5.52 27.06
C GLY A 145 -6.45 -6.59 26.78
N GLU A 146 -6.45 -7.68 27.57
CA GLU A 146 -5.46 -8.79 27.49
C GLU A 146 -5.47 -9.53 26.15
N ARG A 147 -6.58 -9.49 25.42
CA ARG A 147 -6.63 -9.80 23.98
C ARG A 147 -6.95 -8.50 23.27
N GLN A 148 -5.94 -7.84 22.69
CA GLN A 148 -6.17 -6.75 21.75
C GLN A 148 -7.07 -7.31 20.64
N GLY A 149 -8.34 -6.88 20.65
CA GLY A 149 -9.27 -7.20 19.59
C GLY A 149 -8.97 -6.37 18.34
N SER A 150 -9.54 -6.78 17.22
CA SER A 150 -9.47 -6.04 15.96
C SER A 150 -10.06 -4.63 16.11
N ALA A 151 -9.49 -3.66 15.39
CA ALA A 151 -10.05 -2.32 15.33
C ALA A 151 -11.50 -2.35 14.80
N GLN A 152 -12.38 -1.60 15.45
CA GLN A 152 -13.78 -1.47 15.03
C GLN A 152 -13.95 -0.18 14.26
N VAL A 153 -14.53 -0.27 13.07
CA VAL A 153 -14.68 0.88 12.17
C VAL A 153 -16.15 1.08 11.81
N GLN A 154 -16.61 2.33 11.90
CA GLN A 154 -17.87 2.79 11.33
C GLN A 154 -17.55 3.94 10.38
N ALA A 155 -18.07 3.90 9.16
CA ALA A 155 -17.84 4.93 8.16
C ALA A 155 -19.15 5.29 7.45
N SER A 156 -19.31 6.58 7.15
CA SER A 156 -20.45 7.14 6.43
C SER A 156 -20.00 8.09 5.32
N SER A 157 -20.90 8.42 4.41
CA SER A 157 -20.65 9.35 3.30
C SER A 157 -19.55 8.84 2.35
N TRP A 158 -19.67 7.58 1.92
CA TRP A 158 -18.73 6.92 0.98
C TRP A 158 -19.45 6.30 -0.23
N GLU A 159 -20.78 6.42 -0.30
CA GLU A 159 -21.65 5.82 -1.31
C GLU A 159 -21.35 6.31 -2.74
N GLU A 160 -20.86 7.55 -2.87
CA GLU A 160 -20.46 8.12 -4.16
C GLU A 160 -19.33 7.30 -4.81
N LEU A 161 -18.45 6.71 -3.99
CA LEU A 161 -17.34 5.87 -4.46
C LEU A 161 -17.82 4.53 -5.04
N LEU A 162 -19.06 4.12 -4.77
CA LEU A 162 -19.64 2.88 -5.30
C LEU A 162 -20.33 3.04 -6.65
N LYS A 163 -20.49 4.27 -7.16
CA LYS A 163 -21.25 4.50 -8.39
C LYS A 163 -20.58 3.96 -9.65
N ASN A 164 -19.26 3.74 -9.60
CA ASN A 164 -18.53 3.11 -10.69
C ASN A 164 -18.95 1.65 -10.82
N ASP A 165 -19.66 1.32 -11.89
CA ASP A 165 -20.11 -0.04 -12.18
C ASP A 165 -18.92 -0.90 -12.64
N THR A 166 -18.61 -1.93 -11.86
CA THR A 166 -17.56 -2.91 -12.12
C THR A 166 -18.11 -4.30 -12.43
N GLU A 167 -19.44 -4.48 -12.42
CA GLU A 167 -20.09 -5.81 -12.45
C GLU A 167 -19.73 -6.59 -13.71
N ALA A 168 -19.78 -5.95 -14.88
CA ALA A 168 -19.46 -6.61 -16.14
C ALA A 168 -17.99 -7.05 -16.24
N GLN A 169 -17.06 -6.27 -15.68
CA GLN A 169 -15.63 -6.60 -15.68
C GLN A 169 -15.32 -7.73 -14.69
N GLU A 170 -15.93 -7.67 -13.52
CA GLU A 170 -15.82 -8.72 -12.50
C GLU A 170 -16.41 -10.04 -13.01
N GLU A 171 -17.57 -10.02 -13.66
CA GLU A 171 -18.18 -11.21 -14.24
C GLU A 171 -17.32 -11.80 -15.36
N ALA A 172 -16.75 -10.96 -16.24
CA ALA A 172 -15.85 -11.43 -17.29
C ALA A 172 -14.61 -12.13 -16.72
N LEU A 173 -13.96 -11.53 -15.72
CA LEU A 173 -12.80 -12.11 -15.03
C LEU A 173 -13.16 -13.42 -14.31
N TYR A 174 -14.32 -13.45 -13.65
CA TYR A 174 -14.81 -14.64 -12.97
C TYR A 174 -15.01 -15.80 -13.95
N GLN A 175 -15.68 -15.56 -15.08
CA GLN A 175 -15.89 -16.59 -16.10
C GLN A 175 -14.59 -17.05 -16.74
N GLU A 176 -13.65 -16.14 -17.00
CA GLU A 176 -12.33 -16.47 -17.53
C GLU A 176 -11.60 -17.47 -16.61
N TYR A 177 -11.45 -17.14 -15.33
CA TYR A 177 -10.74 -17.99 -14.37
C TYR A 177 -11.50 -19.27 -14.02
N LYS A 178 -12.83 -19.27 -14.13
CA LYS A 178 -13.66 -20.46 -13.91
C LYS A 178 -13.57 -21.45 -15.07
N MET A 179 -13.53 -20.97 -16.31
CA MET A 179 -13.54 -21.81 -17.52
C MET A 179 -12.14 -22.24 -17.99
N ASN A 180 -11.09 -21.53 -17.56
CA ASN A 180 -9.72 -21.86 -17.93
C ASN A 180 -9.32 -23.27 -17.50
N GLN A 181 -8.76 -24.04 -18.44
CA GLN A 181 -8.32 -25.43 -18.18
C GLN A 181 -7.12 -25.49 -17.22
N SER A 182 -6.28 -24.46 -17.22
CA SER A 182 -5.14 -24.30 -16.32
C SER A 182 -5.46 -23.30 -15.22
N LEU A 183 -5.17 -23.68 -13.98
CA LEU A 183 -5.26 -22.79 -12.82
C LEU A 183 -4.24 -21.67 -12.94
N VAL A 184 -4.66 -20.45 -12.62
CA VAL A 184 -3.82 -19.25 -12.70
C VAL A 184 -2.78 -19.26 -11.58
N THR A 185 -1.53 -18.93 -11.93
CA THR A 185 -0.46 -18.72 -10.96
C THR A 185 0.34 -17.48 -11.34
N ALA A 186 0.81 -16.74 -10.34
CA ALA A 186 1.71 -15.60 -10.52
C ALA A 186 2.58 -15.42 -9.27
N GLN A 187 3.69 -14.72 -9.42
CA GLN A 187 4.65 -14.49 -8.35
C GLN A 187 5.19 -13.07 -8.45
N ASN A 188 5.60 -12.52 -7.31
CA ASN A 188 6.25 -11.22 -7.20
C ASN A 188 5.45 -10.11 -7.92
N LEU A 189 4.22 -9.85 -7.45
CA LEU A 189 3.41 -8.73 -7.94
C LEU A 189 3.40 -7.64 -6.86
N PRO A 190 3.88 -6.41 -7.10
CA PRO A 190 4.74 -6.03 -8.21
C PRO A 190 6.10 -6.72 -8.16
N ASP A 191 6.82 -6.70 -9.28
CA ASP A 191 8.20 -7.18 -9.33
C ASP A 191 9.14 -6.23 -8.57
N SER A 192 10.45 -6.55 -8.55
CA SER A 192 11.45 -5.75 -7.85
C SER A 192 11.60 -4.30 -8.37
N TYR A 193 11.03 -3.99 -9.53
CA TYR A 193 11.05 -2.66 -10.15
C TYR A 193 9.70 -1.93 -10.01
N GLY A 194 8.73 -2.53 -9.31
CA GLY A 194 7.39 -1.97 -9.15
C GLY A 194 6.47 -2.24 -10.34
N HIS A 195 6.86 -3.10 -11.27
CA HIS A 195 6.08 -3.39 -12.48
C HIS A 195 5.05 -4.50 -12.24
N ILE A 196 3.90 -4.35 -12.88
CA ILE A 196 2.81 -5.34 -12.91
C ILE A 196 2.28 -5.38 -14.34
N GLU A 197 2.37 -6.54 -14.98
CA GLU A 197 1.74 -6.76 -16.28
C GLU A 197 0.23 -6.48 -16.21
N PRO A 198 -0.38 -5.81 -17.21
CA PRO A 198 -1.79 -5.41 -17.17
C PRO A 198 -2.74 -6.55 -16.78
N ASP A 199 -2.52 -7.75 -17.32
CA ASP A 199 -3.36 -8.93 -17.09
C ASP A 199 -3.21 -9.49 -15.66
N MET A 200 -2.13 -9.14 -14.95
CA MET A 200 -1.88 -9.56 -13.56
C MET A 200 -2.39 -8.56 -12.54
N LYS A 201 -2.81 -7.36 -12.95
CA LYS A 201 -3.38 -6.34 -12.04
C LYS A 201 -4.57 -6.85 -11.24
N PRO A 202 -5.53 -7.60 -11.81
CA PRO A 202 -6.64 -8.12 -11.02
C PRO A 202 -6.20 -9.06 -9.87
N LEU A 203 -5.14 -9.86 -10.07
CA LEU A 203 -4.58 -10.70 -9.01
C LEU A 203 -3.88 -9.87 -7.93
N TRP A 204 -3.13 -8.84 -8.34
CA TRP A 204 -2.55 -7.87 -7.40
C TRP A 204 -3.64 -7.19 -6.56
N HIS A 205 -4.71 -6.72 -7.20
CA HIS A 205 -5.83 -6.08 -6.53
C HIS A 205 -6.56 -7.03 -5.57
N LEU A 206 -6.80 -8.29 -5.99
CA LEU A 206 -7.34 -9.33 -5.10
C LEU A 206 -6.43 -9.56 -3.88
N GLY A 207 -5.11 -9.62 -4.08
CA GLY A 207 -4.14 -9.68 -3.00
C GLY A 207 -4.24 -8.47 -2.06
N PHE A 208 -4.41 -7.27 -2.61
CA PHE A 208 -4.61 -6.05 -1.83
C PHE A 208 -5.90 -6.09 -1.00
N VAL A 209 -7.02 -6.53 -1.58
CA VAL A 209 -8.30 -6.69 -0.87
C VAL A 209 -8.18 -7.75 0.23
N ALA A 210 -7.68 -8.93 -0.09
CA ALA A 210 -7.51 -10.02 0.87
C ALA A 210 -6.56 -9.63 2.01
N SER A 211 -5.45 -8.95 1.70
CA SER A 211 -4.52 -8.44 2.70
C SER A 211 -5.12 -7.39 3.62
N SER A 212 -6.13 -6.65 3.16
CA SER A 212 -6.84 -5.67 3.99
C SER A 212 -7.62 -6.31 5.14
N PHE A 213 -7.99 -7.60 5.05
CA PHE A 213 -8.56 -8.33 6.19
C PHE A 213 -7.54 -8.50 7.31
N VAL A 214 -6.31 -8.89 6.97
CA VAL A 214 -5.21 -8.98 7.94
C VAL A 214 -4.90 -7.60 8.49
N MET A 215 -4.69 -6.61 7.62
CA MET A 215 -4.33 -5.26 8.06
C MET A 215 -5.41 -4.65 8.95
N LEU A 216 -6.70 -4.88 8.68
CA LEU A 216 -7.78 -4.46 9.57
C LEU A 216 -7.75 -5.22 10.91
N ASN A 217 -7.53 -6.54 10.87
CA ASN A 217 -7.57 -7.39 12.05
C ASN A 217 -6.41 -7.12 13.02
N GLU A 218 -5.22 -6.89 12.48
CA GLU A 218 -3.97 -6.75 13.23
C GLU A 218 -3.64 -5.29 13.56
N SER A 219 -4.39 -4.32 13.03
CA SER A 219 -4.12 -2.90 13.29
C SER A 219 -4.34 -2.51 14.75
N THR A 220 -3.35 -1.85 15.33
CA THR A 220 -3.38 -1.16 16.61
C THR A 220 -3.04 0.33 16.43
N GLU A 221 -3.13 1.12 17.51
CA GLU A 221 -2.68 2.52 17.53
C GLU A 221 -1.19 2.70 17.13
N ASN A 222 -0.40 1.64 17.26
CA ASN A 222 1.05 1.66 17.08
C ASN A 222 1.53 0.98 15.79
N THR A 223 0.61 0.56 14.92
CA THR A 223 0.94 -0.06 13.64
C THR A 223 0.49 0.80 12.47
N LEU A 224 1.20 0.67 11.36
CA LEU A 224 0.83 1.25 10.07
C LEU A 224 1.15 0.24 8.97
N TYR A 225 0.18 -0.62 8.65
CA TYR A 225 0.37 -1.62 7.62
C TYR A 225 0.16 -1.06 6.21
N ASN A 226 1.02 -1.51 5.29
CA ASN A 226 0.84 -1.39 3.86
C ASN A 226 1.07 -2.75 3.19
N MET A 227 0.40 -2.95 2.07
CA MET A 227 0.66 -4.08 1.20
C MET A 227 1.94 -3.80 0.40
N ALA A 228 2.96 -4.65 0.54
CA ALA A 228 4.22 -4.51 -0.19
C ALA A 228 4.25 -5.37 -1.47
N GLN A 229 3.86 -6.64 -1.37
CA GLN A 229 3.94 -7.57 -2.49
C GLN A 229 2.99 -8.77 -2.33
N VAL A 230 2.47 -9.31 -3.43
CA VAL A 230 2.01 -10.69 -3.54
C VAL A 230 3.24 -11.50 -3.96
N ALA A 231 3.86 -12.19 -3.01
CA ALA A 231 5.02 -13.04 -3.29
C ALA A 231 4.64 -14.23 -4.17
N ASN A 232 3.47 -14.83 -3.93
CA ASN A 232 2.94 -15.94 -4.73
C ASN A 232 1.41 -15.93 -4.68
N VAL A 233 0.76 -16.21 -5.80
CA VAL A 233 -0.65 -16.55 -5.91
C VAL A 233 -0.80 -17.84 -6.69
N THR A 234 -1.63 -18.74 -6.18
CA THR A 234 -2.10 -19.93 -6.89
C THR A 234 -3.62 -20.02 -6.78
N GLN A 235 -4.29 -20.06 -7.93
CA GLN A 235 -5.70 -20.44 -8.00
C GLN A 235 -5.83 -21.93 -7.67
N LEU A 236 -6.79 -22.27 -6.82
CA LEU A 236 -7.17 -23.62 -6.48
C LEU A 236 -8.44 -24.01 -7.26
N PRO A 237 -8.78 -25.31 -7.37
CA PRO A 237 -10.02 -25.73 -8.01
C PRO A 237 -11.23 -24.99 -7.43
N THR A 238 -12.04 -24.42 -8.32
CA THR A 238 -13.29 -23.73 -7.98
C THR A 238 -14.20 -24.64 -7.16
N GLU A 239 -14.74 -24.11 -6.07
CA GLU A 239 -15.59 -24.84 -5.13
C GLU A 239 -16.82 -23.99 -4.83
N ASN A 240 -18.02 -24.59 -4.86
CA ASN A 240 -19.28 -23.90 -4.57
C ASN A 240 -19.50 -22.60 -5.39
N ASP A 241 -19.16 -22.65 -6.69
CA ASP A 241 -19.24 -21.50 -7.61
C ASP A 241 -18.41 -20.28 -7.16
N GLN A 242 -17.37 -20.48 -6.34
CA GLN A 242 -16.43 -19.42 -5.99
C GLN A 242 -15.01 -19.82 -6.39
N LEU A 243 -14.30 -18.86 -6.98
CA LEU A 243 -12.87 -19.03 -7.24
C LEU A 243 -12.15 -19.06 -5.90
N LYS A 244 -11.19 -19.96 -5.75
CA LYS A 244 -10.46 -20.16 -4.50
C LYS A 244 -8.99 -19.89 -4.77
N PHE A 245 -8.32 -19.23 -3.84
CA PHE A 245 -6.93 -18.85 -4.01
C PHE A 245 -6.12 -19.07 -2.74
N ASP A 246 -4.88 -19.52 -2.94
CA ASP A 246 -3.80 -19.56 -1.95
C ASP A 246 -2.82 -18.43 -2.30
N TYR A 247 -2.68 -17.46 -1.39
CA TYR A 247 -1.83 -16.29 -1.54
C TYR A 247 -0.76 -16.28 -0.46
N HIS A 248 0.45 -15.89 -0.86
CA HIS A 248 1.53 -15.46 0.01
C HIS A 248 1.71 -13.96 -0.20
N ILE A 249 1.44 -13.18 0.85
CA ILE A 249 1.53 -11.72 0.84
C ILE A 249 2.65 -11.25 1.76
N LEU A 250 3.26 -10.14 1.39
CA LEU A 250 4.21 -9.41 2.19
C LEU A 250 3.59 -8.07 2.58
N LEU A 251 3.49 -7.84 3.88
CA LEU A 251 3.03 -6.59 4.47
C LEU A 251 4.23 -5.82 5.00
N HIS A 252 4.29 -4.52 4.74
CA HIS A 252 5.22 -3.62 5.39
C HIS A 252 4.53 -2.96 6.58
N GLU A 253 5.00 -3.27 7.78
CA GLU A 253 4.64 -2.52 8.98
C GLU A 253 5.56 -1.30 9.07
N MET A 254 5.03 -0.13 8.73
CA MET A 254 5.83 1.08 8.53
C MET A 254 6.37 1.66 9.84
N VAL A 255 5.83 1.30 11.01
CA VAL A 255 6.33 1.82 12.29
C VAL A 255 7.61 1.09 12.70
N SER A 256 7.61 -0.24 12.67
CA SER A 256 8.75 -1.11 12.97
C SER A 256 9.70 -1.30 11.78
N GLN A 257 9.27 -0.94 10.58
CA GLN A 257 9.96 -1.18 9.30
C GLN A 257 10.12 -2.66 8.94
N GLU A 258 9.28 -3.54 9.51
CA GLU A 258 9.34 -4.97 9.23
C GLU A 258 8.53 -5.37 7.97
N ILE A 259 9.07 -6.35 7.23
CA ILE A 259 8.31 -7.08 6.21
C ILE A 259 7.79 -8.38 6.82
N ILE A 260 6.48 -8.46 6.94
CA ILE A 260 5.76 -9.57 7.56
C ILE A 260 5.10 -10.41 6.49
N HIS A 261 5.37 -11.70 6.52
CA HIS A 261 4.86 -12.65 5.54
C HIS A 261 3.57 -13.29 6.07
N TRP A 262 2.49 -13.20 5.30
CA TRP A 262 1.23 -13.88 5.58
C TRP A 262 0.86 -14.84 4.47
N LYS A 263 0.31 -15.99 4.86
CA LYS A 263 -0.38 -16.91 3.98
C LYS A 263 -1.89 -16.74 4.13
N LEU A 264 -2.59 -16.56 3.02
CA LEU A 264 -4.03 -16.36 2.96
C LEU A 264 -4.69 -17.41 2.07
N LEU A 265 -5.75 -18.03 2.57
CA LEU A 265 -6.68 -18.83 1.78
C LEU A 265 -8.01 -18.08 1.73
N PHE A 266 -8.49 -17.74 0.54
CA PHE A 266 -9.74 -17.00 0.38
C PHE A 266 -10.51 -17.43 -0.86
N THR A 267 -11.80 -17.09 -0.89
CA THR A 267 -12.65 -17.24 -2.06
C THR A 267 -13.09 -15.90 -2.61
N TRP A 268 -13.43 -15.87 -3.90
CA TRP A 268 -13.99 -14.71 -4.56
C TRP A 268 -15.02 -15.11 -5.63
N SER A 269 -16.10 -14.35 -5.71
CA SER A 269 -17.00 -14.26 -6.85
C SER A 269 -17.62 -12.85 -6.89
N PRO A 270 -18.12 -12.40 -8.05
CA PRO A 270 -18.74 -11.08 -8.15
C PRO A 270 -19.85 -10.81 -7.12
N PRO A 271 -20.82 -11.73 -6.86
CA PRO A 271 -21.89 -11.46 -5.90
C PRO A 271 -21.46 -11.54 -4.43
N GLU A 272 -20.44 -12.33 -4.10
CA GLU A 272 -20.05 -12.61 -2.70
C GLU A 272 -18.84 -11.79 -2.22
N GLY A 273 -18.12 -11.15 -3.15
CA GLY A 273 -16.87 -10.45 -2.86
C GLY A 273 -15.76 -11.38 -2.38
N VAL A 274 -14.72 -10.81 -1.77
CA VAL A 274 -13.61 -11.57 -1.20
C VAL A 274 -13.98 -12.07 0.19
N LYS A 275 -13.79 -13.37 0.43
CA LYS A 275 -14.00 -14.00 1.75
C LYS A 275 -12.76 -14.76 2.19
N VAL A 276 -12.05 -14.22 3.18
CA VAL A 276 -10.89 -14.88 3.77
C VAL A 276 -11.34 -16.05 4.64
N LEU A 277 -10.86 -17.25 4.30
CA LEU A 277 -11.15 -18.50 5.00
C LEU A 277 -10.11 -18.80 6.07
N GLN A 278 -8.83 -18.56 5.76
CA GLN A 278 -7.71 -18.77 6.66
C GLN A 278 -6.66 -17.68 6.45
N MET A 279 -6.04 -17.26 7.54
CA MET A 279 -4.91 -16.35 7.56
C MET A 279 -3.89 -16.85 8.56
N GLU A 280 -2.64 -16.95 8.13
CA GLU A 280 -1.52 -17.45 8.93
C GLU A 280 -0.30 -16.55 8.73
N GLN A 281 0.22 -15.97 9.82
CA GLN A 281 1.50 -15.28 9.79
C GLN A 281 2.62 -16.32 9.71
N LEU A 282 3.46 -16.23 8.70
CA LEU A 282 4.61 -17.11 8.55
C LEU A 282 5.81 -16.57 9.33
N PRO A 283 6.66 -17.45 9.91
CA PRO A 283 7.86 -17.02 10.63
C PRO A 283 8.80 -16.21 9.75
N HIS A 284 9.41 -15.18 10.33
CA HIS A 284 10.47 -14.45 9.66
C HIS A 284 11.71 -15.34 9.54
N CYS A 285 12.11 -15.69 8.32
CA CYS A 285 13.25 -16.57 8.08
C CYS A 285 14.56 -15.78 8.21
N HIS A 286 15.06 -15.60 9.44
CA HIS A 286 16.34 -14.92 9.67
C HIS A 286 17.56 -15.67 9.08
N HIS A 287 17.40 -16.94 8.72
CA HIS A 287 18.48 -17.86 8.33
C HIS A 287 18.11 -18.71 7.09
N CYS A 288 17.38 -18.14 6.14
CA CYS A 288 17.22 -18.82 4.85
C CYS A 288 18.60 -18.89 4.20
N GLU A 289 19.23 -20.07 4.31
CA GLU A 289 20.57 -20.35 3.81
C GLU A 289 20.67 -19.83 2.39
N LYS A 290 21.75 -19.09 2.10
CA LYS A 290 22.08 -18.73 0.72
C LYS A 290 21.97 -20.00 -0.12
N PRO A 291 21.25 -19.98 -1.25
CA PRO A 291 21.27 -21.13 -2.15
C PRO A 291 22.75 -21.48 -2.41
N PRO A 292 23.14 -22.76 -2.26
CA PRO A 292 24.52 -23.15 -2.46
C PRO A 292 24.94 -22.67 -3.84
N ASN A 293 26.02 -21.88 -3.87
CA ASN A 293 26.55 -21.20 -5.04
C ASN A 293 26.32 -22.00 -6.33
N THR A 294 25.54 -21.46 -7.26
CA THR A 294 25.60 -21.88 -8.65
C THR A 294 26.85 -21.27 -9.27
N ASN A 295 27.84 -22.15 -9.46
CA ASN A 295 29.17 -22.03 -10.09
C ASN A 295 30.36 -21.84 -9.13
#